data_AF-A0A939MMJ8-F1
#
_entry.id   AF-A0A939MMJ8-F1
#
_cell.length_a   1.000
_cell.length_b   1.000
_cell.length_c   1.000
_cell.angle_alpha   90.00
_cell.angle_beta   90.00
_cell.angle_gamma   90.00
#
_symmetry.space_group_name_H-M   'P 1'
#
loop_
_entity.id
_entity.type
_entity.pdbx_description
1 polymer ?
#
loop_
_entity_poly.entity_id
_entity_poly.type
_entity_poly.pdbx_seq_one_letter_code
_entity_poly.pdbx_strand_id
1 'polypeptide(L)'
;MTPGSPAPSGSEEPELKLSPSEGFAHDAAMRISGASHPDAGSAGPGRTQRALASIVLGFELIVVFLMGMTIFGLSLLDPAELGIWGGLALCGVILVALATMRLGRTGIVIGWAVHGLMLLSAVILPMSLIIGIAFTATWIYCMVKGSRIDRERAAWESAQPLD
;
A
#
# COMPACT_ATOMS: atom_id res chain seq x y z
N MET A 1 -37.28 4.52 62.83
CA MET A 1 -37.02 3.79 61.57
C MET A 1 -37.77 4.52 60.47
N THR A 2 -37.07 5.40 59.78
CA THR A 2 -37.52 6.06 58.54
C THR A 2 -36.54 5.63 57.44
N PRO A 3 -37.03 5.15 56.28
CA PRO A 3 -36.21 4.54 55.23
C PRO A 3 -35.29 5.57 54.58
N GLY A 4 -34.09 5.13 54.22
CA GLY A 4 -33.03 5.96 53.65
C GLY A 4 -33.45 6.66 52.36
N SER A 5 -32.97 7.90 52.20
CA SER A 5 -33.03 8.63 50.92
C SER A 5 -32.44 7.78 49.80
N PRO A 6 -33.08 7.73 48.62
CA PRO A 6 -32.47 7.14 47.43
C PRO A 6 -31.21 7.95 47.06
N ALA A 7 -30.11 7.23 46.82
CA ALA A 7 -28.91 7.81 46.24
C ALA A 7 -29.28 8.49 44.90
N PRO A 8 -28.84 9.74 44.64
CA PRO A 8 -29.03 10.35 43.34
C PRO A 8 -28.36 9.50 42.27
N SER A 9 -29.18 9.11 41.31
CA SER A 9 -28.85 8.51 40.03
C SER A 9 -27.71 9.25 39.32
N GLY A 10 -26.82 8.49 38.70
CA GLY A 10 -26.02 8.94 37.57
C GLY A 10 -25.01 10.03 37.90
N SER A 11 -23.74 9.69 37.88
CA SER A 11 -22.71 10.65 37.51
C SER A 11 -23.07 11.26 36.15
N GLU A 12 -23.80 12.38 36.15
CA GLU A 12 -23.77 13.38 35.09
C GLU A 12 -22.32 13.89 35.06
N GLU A 13 -21.42 13.14 34.43
CA GLU A 13 -20.13 13.71 34.07
C GLU A 13 -20.43 14.87 33.12
N PRO A 14 -20.06 16.11 33.49
CA PRO A 14 -20.38 17.27 32.68
C PRO A 14 -19.75 17.08 31.31
N GLU A 15 -20.58 17.02 30.27
CA GLU A 15 -20.17 16.88 28.88
C GLU A 15 -19.11 17.94 28.57
N LEU A 16 -17.85 17.49 28.49
CA LEU A 16 -16.67 18.33 28.56
C LEU A 16 -16.53 19.11 27.24
N LYS A 17 -17.08 20.32 27.20
CA LYS A 17 -16.97 21.23 26.05
C LYS A 17 -15.51 21.67 25.86
N LEU A 18 -14.84 21.06 24.89
CA LEU A 18 -13.47 21.38 24.51
C LEU A 18 -13.35 22.86 24.11
N SER A 19 -12.33 23.54 24.63
CA SER A 19 -11.92 24.86 24.15
C SER A 19 -11.53 24.79 22.66
N PRO A 20 -11.70 25.85 21.86
CA PRO A 20 -11.29 25.86 20.44
C PRO A 20 -9.85 25.39 20.19
N SER A 21 -8.94 25.67 21.11
CA SER A 21 -7.55 25.19 21.04
C SER A 21 -7.39 23.71 21.36
N GLU A 22 -8.20 23.17 22.28
CA GLU A 22 -8.22 21.75 22.64
C GLU A 22 -8.89 20.92 21.54
N GLY A 23 -9.92 21.45 20.89
CA GLY A 23 -10.51 20.86 19.68
C GLY A 23 -9.49 20.79 18.54
N PHE A 24 -8.75 21.88 18.29
CA PHE A 24 -7.67 21.85 17.28
C PHE A 24 -6.55 20.88 17.65
N ALA A 25 -6.14 20.85 18.92
CA ALA A 25 -5.12 19.91 19.40
C ALA A 25 -5.62 18.46 19.32
N HIS A 26 -6.89 18.21 19.62
CA HIS A 26 -7.54 16.92 19.50
C HIS A 26 -7.64 16.47 18.05
N ASP A 27 -8.07 17.35 17.13
CA ASP A 27 -8.13 17.08 15.69
C ASP A 27 -6.74 16.86 15.09
N ALA A 28 -5.73 17.63 15.51
CA ALA A 28 -4.35 17.44 15.09
C ALA A 28 -3.78 16.13 15.65
N ALA A 29 -4.04 15.82 16.93
CA ALA A 29 -3.61 14.58 17.56
C ALA A 29 -4.29 13.37 16.90
N MET A 30 -5.58 13.44 16.62
CA MET A 30 -6.35 12.42 15.92
C MET A 30 -5.88 12.27 14.46
N ARG A 31 -5.46 13.35 13.78
CA ARG A 31 -4.85 13.26 12.44
C ARG A 31 -3.47 12.61 12.46
N ILE A 32 -2.65 12.91 13.47
CA ILE A 32 -1.27 12.39 13.61
C ILE A 32 -1.28 10.93 14.08
N SER A 33 -2.16 10.58 15.02
CA SER A 33 -2.37 9.19 15.47
C SER A 33 -3.08 8.33 14.43
N GLY A 34 -3.64 8.96 13.39
CA GLY A 34 -4.43 8.32 12.35
C GLY A 34 -5.89 8.07 12.73
N ALA A 35 -6.32 8.42 13.94
CA ALA A 35 -7.68 8.20 14.44
C ALA A 35 -8.75 9.15 13.85
N SER A 36 -8.39 10.28 13.24
CA SER A 36 -9.34 11.22 12.58
C SER A 36 -9.94 10.69 11.28
N HIS A 37 -9.44 9.59 10.73
CA HIS A 37 -10.12 8.96 9.61
C HIS A 37 -11.10 7.96 10.22
N PRO A 38 -12.43 8.17 10.13
CA PRO A 38 -13.39 7.08 10.33
C PRO A 38 -13.09 5.88 9.40
N ASP A 39 -12.20 6.07 8.40
CA ASP A 39 -11.65 5.02 7.55
C ASP A 39 -10.25 4.52 7.92
N ALA A 40 -9.65 4.92 9.04
CA ALA A 40 -8.44 4.28 9.56
C ALA A 40 -8.80 2.99 10.29
N GLY A 41 -10.01 2.95 10.86
CA GLY A 41 -10.71 1.74 11.33
C GLY A 41 -11.68 1.12 10.31
N SER A 42 -12.07 1.83 9.23
CA SER A 42 -12.73 1.23 8.06
C SER A 42 -11.68 0.87 7.01
N ALA A 43 -11.04 -0.31 7.14
CA ALA A 43 -10.08 -0.76 6.17
C ALA A 43 -10.82 -1.14 4.87
N GLY A 44 -11.05 -0.14 4.00
CA GLY A 44 -11.66 -0.37 2.69
C GLY A 44 -10.99 -1.56 1.98
N PRO A 45 -11.77 -2.44 1.32
CA PRO A 45 -11.29 -3.75 0.88
C PRO A 45 -10.03 -3.65 0.00
N GLY A 46 -8.97 -4.35 0.42
CA GLY A 46 -7.71 -4.44 -0.32
C GLY A 46 -6.62 -3.44 0.10
N ARG A 47 -6.73 -2.74 1.24
CA ARG A 47 -5.75 -1.73 1.67
C ARG A 47 -4.38 -2.33 1.96
N THR A 48 -4.29 -3.40 2.75
CA THR A 48 -3.01 -4.04 3.07
C THR A 48 -2.40 -4.66 1.82
N GLN A 49 -3.21 -5.32 0.98
CA GLN A 49 -2.76 -5.86 -0.30
C GLN A 49 -2.14 -4.77 -1.20
N ARG A 50 -2.79 -3.62 -1.35
CA ARG A 50 -2.28 -2.50 -2.17
C ARG A 50 -1.01 -1.88 -1.61
N ALA A 51 -0.92 -1.75 -0.28
CA ALA A 51 0.28 -1.23 0.37
C ALA A 51 1.49 -2.14 0.09
N LEU A 52 1.35 -3.45 0.33
CA LEU A 52 2.40 -4.43 0.03
C LEU A 52 2.80 -4.42 -1.44
N ALA A 53 1.82 -4.35 -2.35
CA ALA A 53 2.06 -4.28 -3.79
C ALA A 53 2.84 -3.03 -4.20
N SER A 54 2.52 -1.87 -3.61
CA SER A 54 3.23 -0.62 -3.88
C SER A 54 4.68 -0.65 -3.42
N ILE A 55 4.97 -1.35 -2.31
CA ILE A 55 6.34 -1.55 -1.82
C ILE A 55 7.13 -2.40 -2.81
N VAL A 56 6.55 -3.50 -3.29
CA VAL A 56 7.19 -4.38 -4.30
C VAL A 56 7.51 -3.61 -5.58
N LEU A 57 6.53 -2.88 -6.14
CA LEU A 57 6.72 -2.05 -7.34
C LEU A 57 7.75 -0.94 -7.12
N GLY A 58 7.79 -0.33 -5.92
CA GLY A 58 8.75 0.70 -5.58
C GLY A 58 10.20 0.20 -5.58
N PHE A 59 10.44 -1.01 -5.05
CA PHE A 59 11.76 -1.64 -5.14
C PHE A 59 12.09 -2.08 -6.57
N GLU A 60 11.11 -2.61 -7.30
CA GLU A 60 11.28 -3.02 -8.70
C GLU A 60 11.65 -1.83 -9.59
N LEU A 61 11.11 -0.64 -9.33
CA LEU A 61 11.48 0.60 -10.02
C LEU A 61 12.99 0.86 -9.93
N ILE A 62 13.55 0.73 -8.73
CA ILE A 62 14.99 0.93 -8.50
C ILE A 62 15.79 -0.14 -9.26
N VAL A 63 15.37 -1.41 -9.17
CA VAL A 63 16.02 -2.53 -9.86
C VAL A 63 16.02 -2.34 -11.37
N VAL A 64 14.88 -1.96 -11.97
CA VAL A 64 14.75 -1.74 -13.41
C VAL A 64 15.61 -0.57 -13.88
N PHE A 65 15.67 0.51 -13.09
CA PHE A 65 16.56 1.63 -13.38
C PHE A 65 18.03 1.18 -13.43
N LEU A 66 18.49 0.46 -12.40
CA LEU A 66 19.86 -0.07 -12.34
C LEU A 66 20.15 -1.07 -13.47
N MET A 67 19.16 -1.88 -13.83
CA MET A 67 19.26 -2.83 -14.93
C MET A 67 19.41 -2.12 -16.28
N GLY A 68 18.64 -1.06 -16.55
CA GLY A 68 18.82 -0.23 -17.74
C GLY A 68 20.22 0.38 -17.84
N MET A 69 20.76 0.88 -16.72
CA MET A 69 22.15 1.34 -16.66
C MET A 69 23.17 0.23 -16.89
N THR A 70 22.90 -0.99 -16.42
CA THR A 70 23.77 -2.15 -16.63
C THR A 70 23.78 -2.58 -18.09
N ILE A 71 22.62 -2.62 -18.74
CA ILE A 71 22.49 -2.93 -20.18
C ILE A 71 23.25 -1.90 -21.02
N PHE A 72 23.13 -0.62 -20.68
CA PHE A 72 23.89 0.46 -21.31
C PHE A 72 25.40 0.35 -21.04
N GLY A 73 25.80 0.15 -19.78
CA GLY A 73 27.20 0.07 -19.39
C GLY A 73 27.94 -1.14 -19.95
N LEU A 74 27.23 -2.21 -20.25
CA LEU A 74 27.74 -3.40 -20.93
C LEU A 74 27.60 -3.35 -22.46
N SER A 75 26.98 -2.29 -23.01
CA SER A 75 26.69 -2.13 -24.45
C SER A 75 26.03 -3.37 -25.07
N LEU A 76 25.06 -3.97 -24.37
CA LEU A 76 24.39 -5.22 -24.81
C LEU A 76 23.41 -5.02 -25.97
N LEU A 77 23.06 -3.77 -26.28
CA LEU A 77 22.17 -3.38 -27.36
C LEU A 77 22.92 -2.48 -28.33
N ASP A 78 22.54 -2.52 -29.60
CA ASP A 78 23.07 -1.62 -30.62
C ASP A 78 21.91 -0.89 -31.31
N PRO A 79 21.78 0.44 -31.16
CA PRO A 79 22.63 1.35 -30.39
C PRO A 79 22.52 1.20 -28.86
N ALA A 80 23.62 1.42 -28.15
CA ALA A 80 23.72 1.22 -26.69
C ALA A 80 22.71 2.04 -25.87
N GLU A 81 22.36 3.23 -26.36
CA GLU A 81 21.38 4.14 -25.76
C GLU A 81 20.01 3.49 -25.56
N LEU A 82 19.67 2.45 -26.35
CA LEU A 82 18.44 1.68 -26.20
C LEU A 82 18.32 1.06 -24.80
N GLY A 83 19.43 0.74 -24.13
CA GLY A 83 19.40 0.26 -22.74
C GLY A 83 18.84 1.30 -21.77
N ILE A 84 19.21 2.57 -21.94
CA ILE A 84 18.72 3.68 -21.11
C ILE A 84 17.25 3.95 -21.43
N TRP A 85 16.91 4.09 -22.71
CA TRP A 85 15.53 4.37 -23.11
C TRP A 85 14.58 3.24 -22.73
N GLY A 86 15.02 1.98 -22.88
CA GLY A 86 14.26 0.81 -22.46
C GLY A 86 14.06 0.75 -20.95
N GLY A 87 15.11 0.99 -20.17
CA GLY A 87 15.03 1.07 -18.71
C GLY A 87 14.10 2.19 -18.23
N LEU A 88 14.24 3.39 -18.79
CA LEU A 88 13.36 4.53 -18.48
C LEU A 88 11.91 4.30 -18.89
N ALA A 89 11.67 3.68 -20.05
CA ALA A 89 10.33 3.32 -20.49
C ALA A 89 9.67 2.38 -19.47
N LEU A 90 10.38 1.33 -19.03
CA LEU A 90 9.86 0.39 -18.04
C LEU A 90 9.65 1.05 -16.67
N CYS A 91 10.55 1.95 -16.25
CA CYS A 91 10.33 2.80 -15.07
C CYS A 91 9.04 3.62 -15.18
N GLY A 92 8.77 4.21 -16.36
CA GLY A 92 7.53 4.93 -16.64
C GLY A 92 6.29 4.04 -16.47
N VAL A 93 6.33 2.80 -16.99
CA VAL A 93 5.24 1.83 -16.81
C VAL A 93 5.03 1.50 -15.32
N ILE A 94 6.10 1.34 -14.55
CA ILE A 94 6.02 1.10 -13.09
C ILE A 94 5.40 2.30 -12.37
N LEU A 95 5.77 3.53 -12.73
CA LEU A 95 5.17 4.74 -12.16
C LEU A 95 3.66 4.84 -12.46
N VAL A 96 3.26 4.48 -13.69
CA VAL A 96 1.83 4.38 -14.05
C VAL A 96 1.14 3.28 -13.23
N ALA A 97 1.78 2.13 -13.03
CA ALA A 97 1.27 1.07 -12.17
C ALA A 97 1.05 1.56 -10.72
N LEU A 98 2.02 2.28 -10.17
CA LEU A 98 1.93 2.87 -8.83
C LEU A 98 0.80 3.90 -8.72
N ALA A 99 0.66 4.79 -9.72
CA ALA A 99 -0.40 5.78 -9.74
C ALA A 99 -1.79 5.12 -9.83
N THR A 100 -1.93 4.12 -10.69
CA THR A 100 -3.18 3.38 -10.90
C THR A 100 -3.52 2.40 -9.77
N MET A 101 -2.56 2.06 -8.90
CA MET A 101 -2.79 1.25 -7.70
C MET A 101 -3.78 1.88 -6.73
N ARG A 102 -3.92 3.22 -6.77
CA ARG A 102 -4.93 3.96 -6.00
C ARG A 102 -6.33 3.91 -6.62
N LEU A 103 -6.44 3.58 -7.91
CA LEU A 103 -7.69 3.62 -8.68
C LEU A 103 -8.45 2.28 -8.69
N GLY A 104 -7.98 1.25 -7.99
CA GLY A 104 -8.70 -0.01 -7.80
C GLY A 104 -8.02 -1.24 -8.42
N ARG A 105 -8.80 -2.14 -9.02
CA ARG A 105 -8.31 -3.43 -9.55
C ARG A 105 -7.37 -3.29 -10.76
N THR A 106 -7.43 -2.17 -11.47
CA THR A 106 -6.63 -1.88 -12.67
C THR A 106 -5.13 -1.92 -12.37
N GLY A 107 -4.71 -1.43 -11.20
CA GLY A 107 -3.29 -1.43 -10.82
C GLY A 107 -2.69 -2.84 -10.69
N ILE A 108 -3.49 -3.84 -10.28
CA ILE A 108 -3.03 -5.23 -10.18
C ILE A 108 -2.74 -5.80 -11.57
N VAL A 109 -3.61 -5.51 -12.55
CA VAL A 109 -3.42 -5.96 -13.94
C VAL A 109 -2.16 -5.33 -14.55
N ILE A 110 -1.95 -4.04 -14.30
CA ILE A 110 -0.76 -3.33 -14.78
C ILE A 110 0.51 -3.87 -14.08
N GLY A 111 0.45 -4.19 -12.79
CA GLY A 111 1.57 -4.83 -12.09
C GLY A 111 1.95 -6.19 -12.67
N TRP A 112 0.97 -7.00 -13.08
CA TRP A 112 1.24 -8.23 -13.84
C TRP A 112 1.92 -7.96 -15.18
N ALA A 113 1.52 -6.91 -15.90
CA ALA A 113 2.19 -6.50 -17.12
C ALA A 113 3.65 -6.08 -16.84
N VAL A 114 3.91 -5.31 -15.78
CA VAL A 114 5.26 -4.93 -15.34
C VAL A 114 6.12 -6.17 -15.11
N HIS A 115 5.65 -7.15 -14.35
CA HIS A 115 6.42 -8.38 -14.11
C HIS A 115 6.64 -9.19 -15.39
N GLY A 116 5.67 -9.22 -16.31
CA GLY A 116 5.84 -9.82 -17.63
C GLY A 116 6.95 -9.14 -18.44
N LEU A 117 6.98 -7.81 -18.46
CA LEU A 117 8.03 -7.03 -19.13
C LEU A 117 9.39 -7.21 -18.44
N MET A 118 9.42 -7.26 -17.10
CA MET A 118 10.62 -7.52 -16.32
C MET A 118 11.21 -8.90 -16.67
N LEU A 119 10.39 -9.94 -16.74
CA LEU A 119 10.83 -11.28 -17.15
C LEU A 119 11.28 -11.31 -18.61
N LEU A 120 10.65 -10.54 -19.50
CA LEU A 120 11.09 -10.42 -20.90
C LEU A 120 12.48 -9.78 -21.00
N SER A 121 12.83 -8.85 -20.09
CA SER A 121 14.17 -8.24 -20.06
C SER A 121 15.30 -9.26 -19.87
N ALA A 122 14.99 -10.44 -19.29
CA ALA A 122 15.95 -11.52 -19.10
C ALA A 122 16.51 -12.10 -20.41
N VAL A 123 15.85 -11.88 -21.54
CA VAL A 123 16.40 -12.27 -22.86
C VAL A 123 17.66 -11.45 -23.18
N ILE A 124 17.71 -10.19 -22.75
CA ILE A 124 18.83 -9.28 -23.00
C ILE A 124 19.88 -9.44 -21.90
N LEU A 125 19.44 -9.47 -20.63
CA LEU A 125 20.32 -9.63 -19.47
C LEU A 125 19.89 -10.89 -18.69
N PRO A 126 20.42 -12.08 -19.00
CA PRO A 126 19.98 -13.35 -18.40
C PRO A 126 20.01 -13.36 -16.87
N MET A 127 20.94 -12.64 -16.26
CA MET A 127 21.04 -12.48 -14.79
C MET A 127 19.78 -11.83 -14.19
N SER A 128 19.06 -10.99 -14.94
CA SER A 128 17.82 -10.36 -14.49
C SER A 128 16.68 -11.35 -14.30
N LEU A 129 16.77 -12.57 -14.87
CA LEU A 129 15.76 -13.62 -14.68
C LEU A 129 15.59 -13.98 -13.20
N ILE A 130 16.70 -14.14 -12.48
CA ILE A 130 16.68 -14.50 -11.05
C ILE A 130 15.94 -13.42 -10.26
N ILE A 131 16.22 -12.16 -10.59
CA ILE A 131 15.62 -11.00 -9.95
C ILE A 131 14.13 -10.90 -10.29
N GLY A 132 13.78 -11.04 -11.58
CA GLY A 132 12.40 -11.01 -12.05
C GLY A 132 11.54 -12.11 -11.42
N ILE A 133 12.07 -13.33 -11.30
CA ILE A 133 11.37 -14.43 -10.61
C ILE A 133 11.18 -14.12 -9.13
N ALA A 134 12.21 -13.64 -8.44
CA ALA A 134 12.12 -13.31 -7.01
C ALA A 134 11.07 -12.21 -6.74
N PHE A 135 11.06 -11.16 -7.55
CA PHE A 135 10.07 -10.08 -7.45
C PHE A 135 8.66 -10.54 -7.80
N THR A 136 8.50 -11.32 -8.88
CA THR A 136 7.20 -11.90 -9.26
C THR A 136 6.65 -12.83 -8.19
N ALA A 137 7.50 -13.67 -7.59
CA ALA A 137 7.11 -14.55 -6.48
C ALA A 137 6.68 -13.73 -5.25
N THR A 138 7.43 -12.68 -4.92
CA THR A 138 7.09 -11.75 -3.84
C THR A 138 5.76 -11.04 -4.11
N TRP A 139 5.52 -10.60 -5.34
CA TRP A 139 4.25 -10.01 -5.76
C TRP A 139 3.08 -10.96 -5.57
N ILE A 140 3.18 -12.19 -6.07
CA ILE A 140 2.13 -13.21 -5.90
C ILE A 140 1.87 -13.46 -4.41
N TYR A 141 2.93 -13.57 -3.61
CA TYR A 141 2.82 -13.72 -2.17
C TYR A 141 2.08 -12.54 -1.52
N CYS A 142 2.44 -11.31 -1.86
CA CYS A 142 1.76 -10.10 -1.38
C CYS A 142 0.28 -10.05 -1.79
N MET A 143 -0.07 -10.49 -3.00
CA MET A 143 -1.46 -10.56 -3.46
C MET A 143 -2.28 -11.56 -2.64
N VAL A 144 -1.75 -12.77 -2.44
CA VAL A 144 -2.45 -13.83 -1.69
C VAL A 144 -2.54 -13.51 -0.20
N LYS A 145 -1.42 -13.12 0.42
CA LYS A 145 -1.39 -12.83 1.86
C LYS A 145 -2.06 -11.52 2.21
N GLY A 146 -1.88 -10.48 1.40
CA GLY A 146 -2.57 -9.20 1.57
C GLY A 146 -4.09 -9.38 1.53
N SER A 147 -4.60 -10.09 0.52
CA SER A 147 -6.05 -10.35 0.41
C SER A 147 -6.59 -11.17 1.59
N ARG A 148 -5.81 -12.13 2.11
CA ARG A 148 -6.19 -12.89 3.31
C ARG A 148 -6.25 -12.00 4.56
N ILE A 149 -5.25 -11.15 4.79
CA ILE A 149 -5.23 -10.22 5.93
C ILE A 149 -6.39 -9.22 5.83
N ASP A 150 -6.63 -8.68 4.63
CA ASP A 150 -7.72 -7.75 4.38
C ASP A 150 -9.09 -8.42 4.65
N ARG A 151 -9.27 -9.68 4.23
CA ARG A 151 -10.50 -10.46 4.53
C ARG A 151 -10.69 -10.77 6.01
N GLU A 152 -9.60 -11.14 6.69
CA GLU A 152 -9.63 -11.38 8.13
C GLU A 152 -10.06 -10.08 8.83
N ARG A 153 -9.39 -8.95 8.57
CA ARG A 153 -9.75 -7.62 9.13
C ARG A 153 -11.21 -7.24 8.90
N ALA A 154 -11.71 -7.39 7.67
CA ALA A 154 -13.10 -7.09 7.34
C ALA A 154 -14.10 -7.94 8.16
N ALA A 155 -13.76 -9.20 8.46
CA ALA A 155 -14.59 -10.05 9.31
C ALA A 155 -14.59 -9.58 10.77
N TRP A 156 -13.43 -9.16 11.31
CA TRP A 156 -13.34 -8.58 12.66
C TRP A 156 -14.15 -7.28 12.78
N GLU A 157 -14.08 -6.39 11.79
CA GLU A 157 -14.86 -5.15 11.74
C GLU A 157 -16.37 -5.41 11.71
N SER A 158 -16.83 -6.43 10.96
CA SER A 158 -18.25 -6.80 10.90
C SER A 158 -18.80 -7.44 12.18
N ALA A 159 -17.92 -7.95 13.04
CA ALA A 159 -18.27 -8.65 14.27
C ALA A 159 -18.32 -7.73 15.50
N GLN A 160 -17.85 -6.48 15.39
CA GLN A 160 -17.97 -5.49 16.47
C GLN A 160 -19.37 -4.85 16.40
N PRO A 161 -20.22 -5.02 17.44
CA PRO A 161 -21.42 -4.22 17.58
C PRO A 161 -21.02 -2.74 17.71
N LEU A 162 -21.78 -1.85 17.08
CA LEU A 162 -21.59 -0.41 17.22
C LEU A 162 -22.19 0.01 18.57
N ASP A 163 -21.36 0.00 19.62
CA ASP A 163 -21.68 0.54 20.95
C ASP A 163 -21.64 2.07 20.95
#